data_AF-A0A5B0FP60-F1
#
_entry.id   AF-A0A5B0FP60-F1
#
_cell.length_a   1.000
_cell.length_b   1.000
_cell.length_c   1.000
_cell.angle_alpha   90.00
_cell.angle_beta   90.00
_cell.angle_gamma   90.00
#
_symmetry.space_group_name_H-M   'P 1'
#
loop_
_entity.id
_entity.type
_entity.pdbx_description
1 polymer ?
#
loop_
_entity_poly.entity_id
_entity_poly.type
_entity_poly.pdbx_seq_one_letter_code
_entity_poly.pdbx_strand_id
1 'polypeptide(L)'
;MKSWVSFLSLFFLLSCHKPDEYDFEVETGKIIKKVACDNNSNSEYWLVQFVPTKVSNKSYGATIDLDSRVYDNVVLTDYDLEIQSADTSDIYLLHFNLKEDPKITCRIPSNESVIIPSVNIKRVSIAEEK
;
A
#
# COMPACT_ATOMS: atom_id res chain seq x y z
N MET A 1 -30.06 56.96 32.66
CA MET A 1 -29.38 55.91 33.44
C MET A 1 -29.65 54.55 32.80
N LYS A 2 -28.58 53.76 32.62
CA LYS A 2 -28.55 52.29 32.37
C LYS A 2 -29.18 51.81 31.06
N SER A 3 -28.43 51.82 29.95
CA SER A 3 -27.38 50.85 29.57
C SER A 3 -27.97 49.50 29.15
N TRP A 4 -28.22 49.38 27.85
CA TRP A 4 -28.23 48.12 27.12
C TRP A 4 -26.80 47.56 27.08
N VAL A 5 -26.58 46.42 27.73
CA VAL A 5 -25.39 45.58 27.57
C VAL A 5 -25.96 44.20 27.30
N SER A 6 -25.94 43.77 26.05
CA SER A 6 -24.92 42.86 25.51
C SER A 6 -24.80 41.60 26.36
N PHE A 7 -25.08 40.44 25.79
CA PHE A 7 -24.00 39.49 25.54
C PHE A 7 -24.51 38.47 24.54
N LEU A 8 -23.91 38.57 23.35
CA LEU A 8 -23.99 37.67 22.22
C LEU A 8 -23.62 36.26 22.74
N SER A 9 -24.62 35.51 23.13
CA SER A 9 -24.48 34.16 23.68
C SER A 9 -24.03 33.21 22.57
N LEU A 10 -22.80 32.72 22.72
CA LEU A 10 -22.36 31.38 22.31
C LEU A 10 -22.51 31.03 20.81
N PHE A 11 -21.72 31.69 19.96
CA PHE A 11 -21.34 31.15 18.64
C PHE A 11 -20.01 30.37 18.70
N PHE A 12 -19.84 29.54 19.73
CA PHE A 12 -18.75 28.56 19.81
C PHE A 12 -19.32 27.14 19.89
N LEU A 13 -20.22 26.81 18.96
CA LEU A 13 -20.41 25.41 18.58
C LEU A 13 -19.20 25.01 17.74
N LEU A 14 -18.13 24.68 18.45
CA LEU A 14 -17.29 23.50 18.22
C LEU A 14 -17.51 22.86 16.83
N SER A 15 -16.86 23.41 15.80
CA SER A 15 -16.49 22.62 14.63
C SER A 15 -15.51 21.55 15.08
N CYS A 16 -16.04 20.46 15.65
CA CYS A 16 -15.33 19.21 15.76
C CYS A 16 -15.35 18.57 14.36
N HIS A 17 -14.65 19.18 13.40
CA HIS A 17 -14.27 18.44 12.21
C HIS A 17 -13.31 17.35 12.71
N LYS A 18 -13.74 16.10 12.67
CA LYS A 18 -12.79 14.99 12.78
C LYS A 18 -11.75 15.23 11.68
N PRO A 19 -10.45 15.14 11.98
CA PRO A 19 -9.45 15.21 10.92
C PRO A 19 -9.80 14.15 9.89
N ASP A 20 -9.74 14.52 8.60
CA ASP A 20 -9.90 13.56 7.52
C ASP A 20 -8.84 12.46 7.74
N GLU A 21 -9.28 11.26 8.13
CA GLU A 21 -8.42 10.09 8.15
C GLU A 21 -8.10 9.78 6.69
N TYR A 22 -6.86 10.03 6.30
CA TYR A 22 -6.37 9.57 5.02
C TYR A 22 -6.27 8.04 5.06
N ASP A 23 -7.19 7.36 4.38
CA ASP A 23 -7.20 5.89 4.24
C ASP A 23 -6.08 5.35 3.32
N PHE A 24 -4.96 6.07 3.20
CA PHE A 24 -3.82 5.66 2.37
C PHE A 24 -2.51 5.71 3.15
N GLU A 25 -1.66 4.72 2.88
CA GLU A 25 -0.29 4.63 3.37
C GLU A 25 0.70 4.98 2.27
N VAL A 26 1.90 5.39 2.67
CA VAL A 26 3.00 5.71 1.78
C VAL A 26 4.22 4.94 2.24
N GLU A 27 4.80 4.12 1.37
CA GLU A 27 5.99 3.33 1.67
C GLU A 27 6.86 3.18 0.43
N THR A 28 8.15 2.93 0.63
CA THR A 28 9.05 2.58 -0.46
C THR A 28 8.96 1.09 -0.81
N GLY A 29 9.06 0.75 -2.09
CA GLY A 29 9.03 -0.64 -2.53
C GLY A 29 9.76 -0.90 -3.84
N LYS A 30 10.01 -2.18 -4.10
CA LYS A 30 10.60 -2.70 -5.34
C LYS A 30 9.59 -3.58 -6.06
N ILE A 31 9.52 -3.42 -7.37
CA ILE A 31 8.68 -4.26 -8.23
C ILE A 31 9.48 -5.55 -8.50
N ILE A 32 8.89 -6.70 -8.19
CA ILE A 32 9.56 -7.99 -8.41
C ILE A 32 9.22 -8.51 -9.80
N LYS A 33 7.96 -8.93 -10.01
CA LYS A 33 7.46 -9.43 -11.29
C LYS A 33 5.95 -9.60 -11.27
N LYS A 34 5.38 -9.86 -12.44
CA LYS A 34 4.00 -10.27 -12.61
C LYS A 34 3.84 -11.78 -12.44
N VAL A 35 2.78 -12.22 -11.76
CA VAL A 35 2.45 -13.63 -11.50
C VAL A 35 0.97 -13.90 -11.75
N ALA A 36 0.65 -15.14 -12.14
CA ALA A 36 -0.72 -15.61 -12.24
C ALA A 36 -1.19 -16.19 -10.89
N CYS A 37 -2.45 -15.93 -10.52
CA CYS A 37 -3.05 -16.44 -9.28
C CYS A 37 -4.32 -17.24 -9.61
N ASP A 38 -4.48 -18.44 -9.04
CA ASP A 38 -5.45 -19.46 -9.48
C ASP A 38 -6.91 -19.25 -9.03
N ASN A 39 -7.28 -18.03 -8.63
CA ASN A 39 -8.63 -17.75 -8.16
C ASN A 39 -9.61 -17.55 -9.32
N ASN A 40 -9.83 -18.57 -10.17
CA ASN A 40 -10.85 -18.66 -11.21
C ASN A 40 -10.90 -17.55 -12.28
N SER A 41 -10.05 -16.54 -12.21
CA SER A 41 -9.87 -15.52 -13.23
C SER A 41 -8.44 -15.63 -13.74
N ASN A 42 -8.21 -15.44 -15.03
CA ASN A 42 -6.88 -15.26 -15.62
C ASN A 42 -6.25 -13.92 -15.17
N SER A 43 -6.40 -13.59 -13.88
CA SER A 43 -5.93 -12.35 -13.29
C SER A 43 -4.47 -12.49 -12.95
N GLU A 44 -3.68 -11.67 -13.62
CA GLU A 44 -2.27 -11.47 -13.31
C GLU A 44 -2.15 -10.36 -12.25
N TYR A 45 -1.26 -10.57 -11.30
CA TYR A 45 -0.96 -9.61 -10.24
C TYR A 45 0.53 -9.32 -10.23
N TRP A 46 0.89 -8.10 -9.86
CA TRP A 46 2.27 -7.72 -9.60
C TRP A 46 2.66 -8.05 -8.17
N LEU A 47 3.82 -8.66 -8.01
CA LEU A 47 4.50 -8.81 -6.73
C LEU A 47 5.34 -7.55 -6.47
N VAL A 48 5.10 -6.95 -5.30
CA VAL A 48 5.82 -5.77 -4.84
C VAL A 48 6.38 -6.05 -3.45
N GLN A 49 7.68 -5.85 -3.27
CA GLN A 49 8.34 -5.91 -1.97
C GLN A 49 8.38 -4.52 -1.36
N PHE A 50 7.73 -4.31 -0.23
CA PHE A 50 7.93 -3.08 0.54
C PHE A 50 9.27 -3.13 1.26
N VAL A 51 10.08 -2.09 1.08
CA VAL A 51 11.41 -1.95 1.69
C VAL A 51 11.24 -1.25 3.04
N PRO A 52 11.59 -1.88 4.17
CA PRO A 52 11.55 -1.24 5.47
C PRO A 52 12.42 0.02 5.49
N THR A 53 11.88 1.12 5.99
CA THR A 53 12.64 2.35 6.20
C THR A 53 13.09 2.45 7.65
N LYS A 54 14.05 3.35 7.95
CA LYS A 54 14.45 3.62 9.35
C LYS A 54 13.32 4.20 10.21
N VAL A 55 12.23 4.65 9.57
CA VAL A 55 11.12 5.37 10.21
C VAL A 55 9.92 4.46 10.46
N SER A 56 9.75 3.41 9.65
CA SER A 56 8.61 2.49 9.73
C SER A 56 9.09 1.05 9.62
N ASN A 57 8.82 0.25 10.67
CA ASN A 57 9.02 -1.20 10.68
C ASN A 57 7.72 -1.96 10.39
N LYS A 58 6.74 -1.32 9.75
CA LYS A 58 5.48 -1.97 9.42
C LYS A 58 5.71 -3.04 8.36
N SER A 59 5.04 -4.17 8.54
CA SER A 59 4.95 -5.22 7.53
C SER A 59 3.51 -5.32 7.04
N TYR A 60 3.35 -5.25 5.73
CA TYR A 60 2.07 -5.33 5.02
C TYR A 60 1.91 -6.67 4.28
N GLY A 61 3.03 -7.36 4.04
CA GLY A 61 3.11 -8.51 3.14
C GLY A 61 3.50 -9.82 3.80
N ALA A 62 3.64 -10.85 2.97
CA ALA A 62 4.13 -12.16 3.34
C ALA A 62 5.62 -12.32 3.01
N THR A 63 6.23 -13.36 3.56
CA THR A 63 7.54 -13.85 3.08
C THR A 63 7.30 -14.92 2.03
N ILE A 64 7.98 -14.84 0.89
CA ILE A 64 7.87 -15.79 -0.22
C ILE A 64 9.26 -16.27 -0.65
N ASP A 65 9.35 -17.53 -1.09
CA ASP A 65 10.51 -18.04 -1.83
C ASP A 65 10.19 -18.04 -3.32
N LEU A 66 10.98 -17.28 -4.08
CA LEU A 66 10.82 -17.09 -5.50
C LEU A 66 12.19 -17.14 -6.19
N ASP A 67 12.33 -18.03 -7.17
CA ASP A 67 13.54 -18.17 -7.98
C ASP A 67 14.81 -18.35 -7.13
N SER A 68 14.72 -19.16 -6.05
CA SER A 68 15.78 -19.41 -5.05
C SER A 68 16.20 -18.19 -4.24
N ARG A 69 15.33 -17.17 -4.13
CA ARG A 69 15.52 -15.99 -3.30
C ARG A 69 14.33 -15.81 -2.38
N VAL A 70 14.62 -15.52 -1.11
CA VAL A 70 13.59 -15.17 -0.13
C VAL A 70 13.34 -13.67 -0.20
N TYR A 71 12.08 -13.32 -0.45
CA TYR A 71 11.58 -11.95 -0.39
C TYR A 71 10.67 -11.82 0.82
N ASP A 72 10.91 -10.81 1.64
CA ASP A 72 10.06 -10.45 2.78
C ASP A 72 9.10 -9.33 2.40
N ASN A 73 8.04 -9.15 3.21
CA ASN A 73 7.10 -8.04 3.08
C ASN A 73 6.50 -7.85 1.68
N VAL A 74 6.22 -8.97 1.00
CA VAL A 74 5.69 -8.99 -0.36
C VAL A 74 4.17 -8.91 -0.36
N VAL A 75 3.65 -8.02 -1.20
CA VAL A 75 2.22 -7.86 -1.45
C VAL A 75 1.89 -8.05 -2.93
N LEU A 76 0.63 -8.32 -3.20
CA LEU A 76 0.05 -8.34 -4.54
C LEU A 76 -0.66 -7.03 -4.86
N THR A 77 -0.59 -6.63 -6.12
CA THR A 77 -1.41 -5.55 -6.63
C THR A 77 -1.86 -5.83 -8.06
N ASP A 78 -3.06 -5.39 -8.40
CA ASP A 78 -3.63 -5.37 -9.74
C ASP A 78 -3.35 -4.06 -10.49
N TYR A 79 -2.63 -3.13 -9.86
CA TYR A 79 -2.17 -1.91 -10.50
C TYR A 79 -1.20 -2.23 -11.63
N ASP A 80 -1.38 -1.60 -12.79
CA ASP A 80 -0.51 -1.81 -13.95
C ASP A 80 0.85 -1.14 -13.73
N LEU A 81 1.88 -1.97 -13.53
CA LEU A 81 3.25 -1.56 -13.26
C LEU A 81 4.18 -1.85 -14.44
N GLU A 82 3.66 -2.18 -15.63
CA GLU A 82 4.48 -2.61 -16.78
C GLU A 82 5.58 -1.58 -17.10
N ILE A 83 5.23 -0.29 -17.14
CA ILE A 83 6.17 0.80 -17.44
C ILE A 83 7.28 0.91 -16.38
N GLN A 84 6.94 0.73 -15.11
CA GLN A 84 7.87 0.82 -13.99
C GLN A 84 8.70 -0.45 -13.84
N SER A 85 8.20 -1.60 -14.29
CA SER A 85 8.92 -2.88 -14.17
C SER A 85 10.11 -3.03 -15.12
N ALA A 86 10.27 -2.11 -16.09
CA ALA A 86 11.36 -2.13 -17.05
C ALA A 86 12.74 -2.01 -16.38
N ASP A 87 12.83 -1.38 -15.20
CA ASP A 87 14.04 -1.31 -14.40
C ASP A 87 13.80 -1.88 -12.99
N THR A 88 14.14 -3.16 -12.82
CA THR A 88 13.98 -3.88 -11.54
C THR A 88 14.90 -3.38 -10.41
N SER A 89 15.82 -2.45 -10.69
CA SER A 89 16.77 -1.95 -9.70
C SER A 89 16.26 -0.73 -8.92
N ASP A 90 15.25 -0.04 -9.47
CA ASP A 90 14.68 1.17 -8.88
C ASP A 90 13.92 0.90 -7.58
N ILE A 91 13.94 1.91 -6.71
CA ILE A 91 13.06 2.00 -5.55
C ILE A 91 11.95 3.00 -5.89
N TYR A 92 10.71 2.60 -5.65
CA TYR A 92 9.53 3.42 -5.90
C TYR A 92 8.90 3.86 -4.59
N LEU A 93 8.36 5.07 -4.57
CA LEU A 93 7.43 5.55 -3.56
C LEU A 93 6.01 5.15 -3.97
N LEU A 94 5.34 4.38 -3.12
CA LEU A 94 4.05 3.77 -3.38
C LEU A 94 3.00 4.36 -2.45
N HIS A 95 1.94 4.91 -3.02
CA HIS A 95 0.75 5.35 -2.28
C HIS A 95 -0.32 4.27 -2.44
N PHE A 96 -0.81 3.69 -1.34
CA PHE A 96 -1.69 2.54 -1.40
C PHE A 96 -2.69 2.48 -0.26
N ASN A 97 -3.75 1.69 -0.44
CA ASN A 97 -4.69 1.31 0.61
C ASN A 97 -4.59 -0.19 0.84
N LEU A 98 -4.82 -0.63 2.08
CA LEU A 98 -4.98 -2.05 2.40
C LEU A 98 -6.32 -2.55 1.83
N LYS A 99 -6.35 -3.71 1.17
CA LYS A 99 -7.61 -4.32 0.74
C LYS A 99 -8.30 -4.99 1.94
N GLU A 100 -9.63 -4.87 2.03
CA GLU A 100 -10.44 -5.46 3.11
C GLU A 100 -10.34 -6.99 3.16
N ASP A 101 -10.20 -7.64 1.99
CA ASP A 101 -9.87 -9.05 1.87
C ASP A 101 -8.50 -9.21 1.17
N PRO A 102 -7.39 -9.14 1.92
CA PRO A 102 -6.08 -9.03 1.31
C PRO A 102 -5.59 -10.37 0.76
N LYS A 103 -6.18 -11.51 1.12
CA LYS A 103 -5.51 -12.81 0.97
C LYS A 103 -5.83 -13.48 -0.36
N ILE A 104 -5.01 -13.21 -1.37
CA ILE A 104 -5.06 -13.90 -2.66
C ILE A 104 -4.09 -15.08 -2.61
N THR A 105 -4.53 -16.24 -3.10
CA THR A 105 -3.67 -17.43 -3.21
C THR A 105 -3.06 -17.43 -4.60
N CYS A 106 -1.73 -17.45 -4.67
CA CYS A 106 -1.01 -17.49 -5.93
C CYS A 106 -0.14 -18.74 -6.01
N ARG A 107 -0.08 -19.36 -7.19
CA ARG A 107 0.92 -20.38 -7.47
C ARG A 107 2.23 -19.69 -7.82
N ILE A 108 3.10 -19.62 -6.82
CA ILE A 108 4.50 -19.26 -7.04
C ILE A 108 5.22 -20.52 -7.56
N PRO A 109 6.14 -20.41 -8.54
CA PRO A 109 6.83 -21.56 -9.14
C PRO A 109 7.62 -22.47 -8.17
N SER A 110 7.69 -22.15 -6.87
CA SER A 110 8.31 -22.97 -5.83
C SER A 110 7.47 -24.15 -5.31
N ASN A 111 6.39 -24.53 -6.02
CA ASN A 111 5.51 -25.69 -5.75
C ASN A 111 4.64 -25.65 -4.48
N GLU A 112 4.69 -24.57 -3.69
CA GLU A 112 3.77 -24.37 -2.57
C GLU A 112 2.85 -23.17 -2.85
N SER A 113 1.55 -23.36 -2.60
CA SER A 113 0.58 -22.27 -2.66
C SER A 113 0.80 -21.35 -1.46
N VAL A 114 1.18 -20.09 -1.73
CA VAL A 114 1.37 -19.09 -0.69
C VAL A 114 0.20 -18.10 -0.71
N ILE A 115 -0.29 -17.78 0.48
CA ILE A 115 -1.30 -16.73 0.67
C ILE A 115 -0.55 -15.40 0.82
N ILE A 116 -0.75 -14.50 -0.14
CA ILE A 116 -0.05 -13.21 -0.17
C ILE A 116 -1.09 -12.11 0.01
N PRO A 117 -0.89 -11.17 0.96
CA PRO A 117 -1.73 -9.99 1.11
C PRO A 117 -1.74 -9.13 -0.16
N SER A 118 -2.82 -8.38 -0.37
CA SER A 118 -2.98 -7.52 -1.53
C SER A 118 -3.30 -6.09 -1.13
N VAL A 119 -2.82 -5.16 -1.93
CA VAL A 119 -2.96 -3.71 -1.74
C VAL A 119 -3.53 -3.07 -2.99
N ASN A 120 -4.20 -1.94 -2.80
CA ASN A 120 -4.69 -1.09 -3.88
C ASN A 120 -3.74 0.09 -4.05
N ILE A 121 -2.77 -0.03 -4.96
CA ILE A 121 -1.86 1.07 -5.29
C ILE A 121 -2.66 2.16 -6.03
N LYS A 122 -2.51 3.40 -5.57
CA LYS A 122 -3.12 4.59 -6.15
C LYS A 122 -2.14 5.36 -7.02
N ARG A 123 -0.87 5.40 -6.61
CA ARG A 123 0.18 6.17 -7.26
C ARG A 123 1.55 5.55 -7.04
N VAL A 124 2.37 5.64 -8.07
CA VAL A 124 3.78 5.23 -8.07
C VAL A 124 4.63 6.41 -8.56
N SER A 125 5.76 6.64 -7.90
CA SER A 125 6.81 7.57 -8.35
C SER A 125 8.18 7.02 -8.00
N ILE A 126 9.23 7.41 -8.73
CA ILE A 126 10.61 7.03 -8.38
C ILE A 126 10.96 7.66 -7.02
N ALA A 127 11.55 6.88 -6.12
CA ALA A 127 12.10 7.40 -4.89
C ALA A 127 13.47 8.02 -5.21
N GLU A 128 13.56 9.35 -5.16
CA GLU A 128 14.85 10.03 -5.30
C GLU A 128 15.74 9.72 -4.08
N GLU A 129 16.90 9.11 -4.30
CA GLU A 129 17.95 9.06 -3.27
C GLU A 129 18.48 10.49 -3.07
N LYS A 130 18.30 11.03 -1.86
CA LYS A 130 18.92 12.28 -1.43
C LYS A 130 20.28 12.05 -0.79
#